data_AF-A0A5B7I0G7-F1
#
_entry.id   AF-A0A5B7I0G7-F1
#
_cell.length_a   1.000
_cell.length_b   1.000
_cell.length_c   1.000
_cell.angle_alpha   90.00
_cell.angle_beta   90.00
_cell.angle_gamma   90.00
#
_symmetry.space_group_name_H-M   'P 1'
#
loop_
_entity.id
_entity.type
_entity.pdbx_description
1 polymer ?
#
loop_
_entity_poly.entity_id
_entity_poly.type
_entity_poly.pdbx_seq_one_letter_code
_entity_poly.pdbx_strand_id
1 'polypeptide(L)'
;MPPKCTVTSPAMSPSVAKKTRKSLTLEVKLDIIHRHERGKKTNSIAHYHDLTPSTVSTIFKSADSIKKAGENVSSLQAKRTTRTRDSAMKKMESLMEMWYISFVCGTMMRPLFTFHRLPASVFSTALSLLSLI
;
A
#
# COMPACT_ATOMS: atom_id res chain seq x y z
N MET A 1 -32.96 48.24 -38.05
CA MET A 1 -33.94 47.35 -37.36
C MET A 1 -33.45 47.11 -35.93
N PRO A 2 -34.35 47.02 -34.94
CA PRO A 2 -34.03 46.96 -33.52
C PRO A 2 -33.56 45.56 -33.07
N PRO A 3 -32.91 45.42 -31.90
CA PRO A 3 -32.29 44.18 -31.44
C PRO A 3 -33.33 43.25 -30.80
N LYS A 4 -33.27 41.95 -31.09
CA LYS A 4 -34.07 40.94 -30.38
C LYS A 4 -33.19 40.24 -29.35
N CYS A 5 -33.14 40.78 -28.14
CA CYS A 5 -32.67 40.06 -26.96
C CYS A 5 -33.75 39.03 -26.59
N THR A 6 -33.55 37.78 -26.97
CA THR A 6 -34.29 36.66 -26.38
C THR A 6 -33.69 36.37 -25.01
N VAL A 7 -34.43 36.71 -23.96
CA VAL A 7 -34.19 36.21 -22.60
C VAL A 7 -34.54 34.73 -22.62
N THR A 8 -33.57 33.90 -23.00
CA THR A 8 -33.64 32.46 -22.76
C THR A 8 -33.33 32.26 -21.29
N SER A 9 -34.39 32.02 -20.52
CA SER A 9 -34.33 31.59 -19.12
C SER A 9 -33.22 30.55 -18.92
N PRO A 10 -32.38 30.67 -17.88
CA PRO A 10 -31.36 29.67 -17.62
C PRO A 10 -32.08 28.39 -17.22
N ALA A 11 -32.19 27.46 -18.17
CA ALA A 11 -32.53 26.09 -17.87
C ALA A 11 -31.47 25.60 -16.89
N MET A 12 -31.86 25.50 -15.61
CA MET A 12 -31.11 24.89 -14.53
C MET A 12 -30.87 23.43 -14.92
N SER A 13 -29.78 23.20 -15.64
CA SER A 13 -29.26 21.86 -15.86
C SER A 13 -28.83 21.30 -14.50
N PRO A 14 -29.18 20.06 -14.14
CA PRO A 14 -28.69 19.46 -12.92
C PRO A 14 -27.17 19.46 -13.01
N SER A 15 -26.51 20.16 -12.09
CA SER A 15 -25.06 20.21 -12.03
C SER A 15 -24.54 18.79 -11.86
N VAL A 16 -24.04 18.20 -12.95
CA VAL A 16 -23.43 16.88 -12.91
C VAL A 16 -22.32 16.95 -11.87
N ALA A 17 -22.50 16.23 -10.76
CA ALA A 17 -21.50 16.19 -9.69
C ALA A 17 -20.14 15.88 -10.33
N LYS A 18 -19.18 16.79 -10.13
CA LYS A 18 -17.85 16.69 -10.72
C LYS A 18 -17.23 15.38 -10.23
N LYS A 19 -17.15 14.37 -11.11
CA LYS A 19 -16.49 13.11 -10.79
C LYS A 19 -15.02 13.41 -10.46
N THR A 20 -14.62 13.11 -9.23
CA THR A 20 -13.24 13.25 -8.77
C THR A 20 -12.33 12.35 -9.60
N ARG A 21 -11.21 12.90 -10.06
CA ARG A 21 -10.28 12.20 -10.94
C ARG A 21 -9.52 11.15 -10.12
N LYS A 22 -9.64 9.87 -10.48
CA LYS A 22 -8.84 8.80 -9.88
C LYS A 22 -7.40 8.89 -10.42
N SER A 23 -6.40 8.93 -9.53
CA SER A 23 -5.00 8.75 -9.90
C SER A 23 -4.71 7.25 -10.08
N LEU A 24 -4.01 6.92 -11.16
CA LEU A 24 -3.56 5.56 -11.45
C LEU A 24 -2.06 5.44 -11.18
N THR A 25 -1.67 4.39 -10.45
CA THR A 25 -0.28 4.02 -10.18
C THR A 25 0.45 3.67 -11.49
N LEU A 26 1.76 3.91 -11.50
CA LEU A 26 2.62 3.62 -12.67
C LEU A 26 2.52 2.15 -13.11
N GLU A 27 2.54 1.22 -12.17
CA GLU A 27 2.42 -0.23 -12.41
C GLU A 27 1.15 -0.59 -13.19
N VAL A 28 0.01 -0.01 -12.81
CA VAL A 28 -1.28 -0.28 -13.48
C VAL A 28 -1.25 0.25 -14.92
N LYS A 29 -0.64 1.41 -15.14
CA LYS A 29 -0.49 1.97 -16.49
C LYS A 29 0.42 1.10 -17.37
N LEU A 30 1.50 0.55 -16.80
CA LEU A 30 2.39 -0.37 -17.50
C LEU A 30 1.69 -1.70 -17.84
N ASP A 31 0.91 -2.27 -16.92
CA ASP A 31 0.11 -3.48 -17.20
C ASP A 31 -0.91 -3.26 -18.33
N ILE A 32 -1.59 -2.10 -18.34
CA ILE A 32 -2.51 -1.71 -19.41
C ILE A 32 -1.81 -1.68 -20.77
N ILE A 33 -0.63 -1.07 -20.86
CA ILE A 33 0.17 -0.98 -22.09
C ILE A 33 0.57 -2.39 -22.55
N HIS A 34 1.12 -3.20 -21.65
CA HIS A 34 1.57 -4.56 -21.96
C HIS A 34 0.43 -5.49 -22.40
N ARG A 35 -0.76 -5.37 -21.79
CA ARG A 35 -1.96 -6.11 -22.23
C ARG A 35 -2.41 -5.69 -23.62
N HIS A 36 -2.34 -4.40 -23.93
CA HIS A 36 -2.70 -3.88 -25.24
C HIS A 36 -1.72 -4.35 -26.33
N GLU A 37 -0.41 -4.37 -26.05
CA GLU A 37 0.62 -4.89 -26.95
C GLU A 37 0.48 -6.39 -27.23
N ARG A 38 -0.03 -7.16 -26.26
CA ARG A 38 -0.42 -8.57 -26.45
C ARG A 38 -1.68 -8.77 -27.31
N GLY A 39 -2.25 -7.69 -27.86
CA GLY A 39 -3.43 -7.75 -28.72
C GLY A 39 -4.77 -7.84 -27.97
N LYS A 40 -4.82 -7.58 -26.66
CA LYS A 40 -6.09 -7.56 -25.93
C LYS A 40 -6.92 -6.33 -26.35
N LYS A 41 -8.23 -6.53 -26.52
CA LYS A 41 -9.16 -5.47 -26.92
C LYS A 41 -9.31 -4.43 -25.80
N THR A 42 -9.36 -3.16 -26.16
CA THR A 42 -9.45 -2.02 -25.21
C THR A 42 -10.60 -2.16 -24.21
N ASN A 43 -11.79 -2.60 -24.64
CA ASN A 43 -12.93 -2.83 -23.74
C ASN A 43 -12.65 -3.91 -22.69
N SER A 44 -11.95 -5.00 -23.07
CA SER A 44 -11.60 -6.06 -22.12
C SER A 44 -10.62 -5.57 -21.04
N ILE A 45 -9.67 -4.71 -21.44
CA ILE A 45 -8.70 -4.10 -20.52
C ILE A 45 -9.40 -3.09 -19.60
N ALA A 46 -10.33 -2.30 -20.15
CA ALA A 46 -11.13 -1.35 -19.41
C ALA A 46 -11.93 -2.05 -18.30
N HIS A 47 -12.64 -3.13 -18.63
CA HIS A 47 -13.37 -3.94 -17.64
C HIS A 47 -12.46 -4.59 -16.61
N TYR A 48 -11.28 -5.08 -17.00
CA TYR A 48 -10.35 -5.74 -16.08
C TYR A 48 -9.80 -4.79 -14.99
N HIS A 49 -9.67 -3.49 -15.29
CA HIS A 49 -9.16 -2.49 -14.35
C HIS A 49 -10.25 -1.56 -13.78
N ASP A 50 -11.53 -1.85 -14.00
CA ASP A 50 -12.66 -0.98 -13.64
C ASP A 50 -12.51 0.47 -14.17
N LEU A 51 -12.01 0.59 -15.40
CA LEU A 51 -11.78 1.85 -16.09
C LEU A 51 -12.76 2.06 -17.22
N THR A 52 -12.94 3.32 -17.60
CA THR A 52 -13.65 3.69 -18.83
C THR A 52 -12.72 3.45 -20.03
N PRO A 53 -13.23 3.01 -21.20
CA PRO A 53 -12.42 2.86 -22.41
C PRO A 53 -11.66 4.13 -22.82
N SER A 54 -12.23 5.32 -22.55
CA SER A 54 -11.58 6.61 -22.79
C SER A 54 -10.31 6.81 -21.95
N THR A 55 -10.28 6.29 -20.72
CA THR A 55 -9.11 6.30 -19.85
C THR A 55 -8.00 5.42 -20.44
N VAL A 56 -8.34 4.22 -20.90
CA VAL A 56 -7.39 3.29 -21.54
C VAL A 56 -6.78 3.91 -22.81
N SER A 57 -7.61 4.54 -23.65
CA SER A 57 -7.15 5.26 -24.84
C SER A 57 -6.20 6.41 -24.50
N THR A 58 -6.50 7.18 -23.44
CA THR A 58 -5.64 8.27 -22.99
C THR A 58 -4.29 7.75 -22.47
N ILE A 59 -4.28 6.64 -21.75
CA ILE A 59 -3.04 5.98 -21.28
C ILE A 59 -2.20 5.54 -22.46
N PHE A 60 -2.82 4.92 -23.48
CA PHE A 60 -2.12 4.47 -24.69
C PHE A 60 -1.49 5.63 -25.47
N LYS A 61 -2.18 6.77 -25.59
CA LYS A 61 -1.61 8.00 -26.19
C LYS A 61 -0.36 8.51 -25.46
N SER A 62 -0.22 8.19 -24.18
CA SER A 62 0.93 8.55 -23.34
C SER A 62 1.88 7.36 -23.07
N ALA A 63 1.81 6.29 -23.87
CA ALA A 63 2.55 5.06 -23.56
C ALA A 63 4.07 5.26 -23.47
N ASP A 64 4.67 6.02 -24.39
CA ASP A 64 6.12 6.20 -24.44
C ASP A 64 6.66 6.94 -23.22
N SER A 65 5.94 7.97 -22.75
CA SER A 65 6.34 8.72 -21.55
C SER A 65 6.18 7.87 -20.28
N ILE A 66 5.17 7.00 -20.24
CA ILE A 66 4.96 6.04 -19.14
C ILE A 66 6.07 4.98 -19.11
N LYS A 67 6.45 4.42 -20.26
CA LYS A 67 7.55 3.45 -20.38
C LYS A 67 8.88 4.06 -19.91
N LYS A 68 9.20 5.26 -20.37
CA LYS A 68 10.39 6.01 -19.93
C LYS A 68 10.38 6.27 -18.42
N ALA A 69 9.22 6.59 -17.84
CA ALA A 69 9.09 6.74 -16.39
C ALA A 69 9.33 5.40 -15.65
N GLY A 70 8.86 4.28 -16.20
CA GLY A 70 9.12 2.94 -15.67
C GLY A 70 10.61 2.55 -15.70
N GLU A 71 11.31 2.84 -16.80
CA GLU A 71 12.76 2.65 -16.93
C GLU A 71 13.54 3.51 -15.95
N ASN A 72 13.10 4.75 -15.71
CA ASN A 72 13.69 5.62 -14.69
C ASN A 72 13.52 5.04 -13.29
N VAL A 73 12.35 4.48 -12.95
CA VAL A 73 12.14 3.82 -11.65
C VAL A 73 13.04 2.59 -11.52
N SER A 74 13.12 1.77 -12.57
CA SER A 74 13.99 0.58 -12.62
C SER A 74 15.47 0.95 -12.49
N SER A 75 15.94 1.95 -13.23
CA SER A 75 17.33 2.43 -13.16
C SER A 75 17.65 3.13 -11.84
N LEU A 76 16.71 3.87 -11.23
CA LEU A 76 16.88 4.43 -9.89
C LEU A 76 16.92 3.35 -8.82
N GLN A 77 16.09 2.30 -8.92
CA GLN A 77 16.16 1.13 -8.04
C GLN A 77 17.48 0.38 -8.25
N ALA A 78 17.88 0.12 -9.49
CA ALA A 78 19.16 -0.48 -9.83
C ALA A 78 20.31 0.34 -9.25
N LYS A 79 20.36 1.66 -9.49
CA LYS A 79 21.36 2.59 -8.94
C LYS A 79 21.33 2.67 -7.40
N ARG A 80 20.15 2.57 -6.78
CA ARG A 80 19.99 2.45 -5.32
C ARG A 80 20.56 1.13 -4.79
N THR A 81 20.55 0.08 -5.62
CA THR A 81 21.10 -1.24 -5.33
C THR A 81 22.61 -1.33 -5.67
N THR A 82 23.08 -0.55 -6.65
CA THR A 82 24.50 -0.36 -7.03
C THR A 82 25.24 0.57 -6.08
N ARG A 83 24.54 1.27 -5.17
CA ARG A 83 25.20 1.81 -3.97
C ARG A 83 25.56 0.59 -3.12
N THR A 84 26.69 -0.03 -3.48
CA THR A 84 27.16 -1.33 -3.02
C THR A 84 26.92 -1.43 -1.54
N ARG A 85 26.08 -2.39 -1.11
CA ARG A 85 26.13 -2.82 0.29
C ARG A 85 27.51 -3.40 0.48
N ASP A 86 28.44 -2.58 0.96
CA ASP A 86 29.79 -3.04 1.24
C ASP A 86 29.69 -4.21 2.22
N SER A 87 30.54 -5.22 2.03
CA SER A 87 30.59 -6.38 2.91
C SER A 87 30.70 -5.98 4.40
N ALA A 88 31.30 -4.82 4.70
CA ALA A 88 31.37 -4.24 6.02
C ALA A 88 29.98 -3.88 6.59
N MET A 89 29.09 -3.28 5.78
CA MET A 89 27.74 -2.94 6.23
C MET A 89 26.91 -4.20 6.48
N LYS A 90 27.02 -5.23 5.63
CA LYS A 90 26.31 -6.50 5.83
C LYS A 90 26.78 -7.25 7.09
N LYS A 91 28.08 -7.21 7.37
CA LYS A 91 28.65 -7.75 8.62
C LYS A 91 28.14 -6.98 9.83
N MET A 92 28.11 -5.64 9.77
CA MET A 92 27.58 -4.81 10.83
C MET A 92 26.09 -5.08 11.09
N GLU A 93 25.27 -5.17 10.03
CA GLU A 93 23.84 -5.51 10.11
C GLU A 93 23.63 -6.87 10.77
N SER A 94 24.39 -7.90 10.37
CA SER A 94 24.32 -9.24 10.97
C SER A 94 24.74 -9.26 12.45
N LEU A 95 25.78 -8.50 12.83
CA LEU A 95 26.18 -8.36 14.24
C LEU A 95 25.12 -7.63 15.07
N MET A 96 24.48 -6.60 14.50
CA MET A 96 23.38 -5.87 15.15
C MET A 96 22.13 -6.73 15.29
N GLU A 97 21.78 -7.54 14.29
CA GLU A 97 20.69 -8.49 14.35
C GLU A 97 20.95 -9.57 15.42
N MET A 98 22.15 -10.16 15.44
CA MET A 98 22.54 -11.12 16.47
C MET A 98 22.52 -10.51 17.87
N TRP A 99 23.03 -9.28 18.01
CA TRP A 99 23.00 -8.58 19.29
C TRP A 99 21.58 -8.26 19.72
N TYR A 100 20.72 -7.78 18.82
CA TYR A 100 19.32 -7.49 19.12
C TYR A 100 18.55 -8.76 19.50
N ILE A 101 18.73 -9.86 18.77
CA ILE A 101 18.12 -11.15 19.09
C ILE A 101 18.61 -11.66 20.45
N SER A 102 19.91 -11.56 20.73
CA SER A 102 20.49 -11.94 22.03
C SER A 102 20.03 -11.03 23.17
N PHE A 103 19.94 -9.73 22.92
CA PHE A 103 19.48 -8.72 23.87
C PHE A 103 17.99 -8.90 24.18
N VAL A 104 17.14 -9.10 23.17
CA VAL A 104 15.71 -9.35 23.34
C VAL A 104 15.46 -10.73 23.93
N CYS A 105 16.20 -11.78 23.54
CA CYS A 105 16.09 -13.09 24.16
C CYS A 105 16.63 -13.08 25.61
N GLY A 106 17.63 -12.27 25.93
CA GLY A 106 18.17 -12.12 27.29
C GLY A 106 17.30 -11.26 28.22
N THR A 107 16.64 -10.22 27.69
CA THR A 107 15.82 -9.28 28.48
C THR A 107 14.33 -9.60 28.45
N MET A 108 13.84 -10.26 27.40
CA MET A 108 12.41 -10.55 27.16
C MET A 108 12.09 -12.04 26.95
N MET A 109 12.98 -12.97 27.36
CA MET A 109 12.61 -14.34 27.75
C MET A 109 12.71 -14.51 29.28
N ARG A 110 12.03 -13.63 30.02
CA ARG A 110 11.16 -14.10 31.09
C ARG A 110 9.74 -14.02 30.55
N PRO A 111 9.18 -15.11 30.00
CA PRO A 111 7.79 -15.13 29.60
C PRO A 111 6.96 -14.81 30.84
N LEU A 112 6.34 -13.64 30.85
CA LEU A 112 5.08 -13.40 31.55
C LEU A 112 4.05 -14.40 31.00
N PHE A 113 4.14 -15.67 31.41
CA PHE A 113 3.16 -16.70 31.09
C PHE A 113 3.18 -17.79 32.17
N THR A 114 2.96 -17.40 33.42
CA THR A 114 2.29 -18.27 34.41
C THR A 114 0.78 -18.02 34.35
N PHE A 115 0.18 -18.20 33.17
CA PHE A 115 -1.27 -18.32 33.00
C PHE A 115 -1.59 -19.70 32.42
N HIS A 116 -1.39 -20.73 33.23
CA HIS A 116 -2.34 -21.85 33.32
C HIS A 116 -2.02 -22.71 34.55
N ARG A 117 -3.06 -22.87 35.40
CA ARG A 117 -3.24 -23.94 36.42
C ARG A 117 -2.39 -23.87 37.70
N LEU A 118 -2.78 -22.96 38.60
CA LEU A 118 -2.80 -23.30 40.03
C LEU A 118 -4.20 -23.90 40.34
N PRO A 119 -4.30 -25.11 40.90
CA PRO A 119 -5.57 -25.67 41.34
C PRO A 119 -6.16 -24.79 42.45
N ALA A 120 -7.48 -24.58 42.40
CA ALA A 120 -8.26 -23.77 43.34
C ALA A 120 -8.30 -24.32 44.79
N SER A 121 -7.39 -25.21 45.17
CA SER A 121 -7.34 -25.85 46.49
C SER A 121 -6.37 -25.20 47.48
N VAL A 122 -5.62 -24.16 47.10
CA VAL A 122 -4.67 -23.50 48.01
C VAL A 122 -5.23 -22.21 48.63
N PHE A 123 -6.37 -21.70 48.15
CA PHE A 123 -6.94 -20.41 48.60
C PHE A 123 -8.01 -20.52 49.70
N SER A 124 -8.20 -21.67 50.35
CA SER A 124 -9.20 -21.82 51.42
C SER A 124 -8.64 -22.14 52.81
N THR A 125 -7.32 -22.29 52.99
CA THR A 125 -6.71 -22.68 54.29
C THR A 125 -5.63 -21.70 54.77
N ALA A 126 -5.70 -20.43 54.36
CA ALA A 126 -4.83 -19.37 54.87
C ALA A 126 -5.60 -18.18 55.48
N LEU A 127 -6.93 -18.29 55.65
CA LEU A 127 -7.74 -17.29 56.36
C LEU A 127 -8.16 -17.77 57.77
N SER A 128 -7.77 -18.97 58.18
CA SER A 128 -8.13 -19.55 59.50
C SER A 128 -7.01 -19.46 60.55
N LEU A 129 -5.82 -18.98 60.17
CA LEU A 129 -4.62 -18.96 61.04
C LEU A 129 -4.13 -17.56 61.39
N LEU A 130 -4.91 -16.52 61.07
CA LEU A 130 -4.62 -15.11 61.42
C LEU A 130 -5.68 -14.51 62.34
N SER A 131 -6.39 -15.35 63.10
CA SER A 131 -7.35 -14.94 64.14
C SER A 131 -7.07 -15.56 65.51
N LEU A 132 -5.86 -16.09 65.72
CA LEU A 132 -5.40 -16.56 67.03
C LEU A 132 -3.89 -16.35 67.21
N ILE A 133 -3.47 -15.09 67.26
CA ILE A 133 -2.35 -14.54 68.07
C ILE A 133 -2.68 -13.06 68.29
#